data_AF-A0A1Y1N6Q2-F1
#
_entry.id   AF-A0A1Y1N6Q2-F1
#
_cell.length_a   1.000
_cell.length_b   1.000
_cell.length_c   1.000
_cell.angle_alpha   90.00
_cell.angle_beta   90.00
_cell.angle_gamma   90.00
#
_symmetry.space_group_name_H-M   'P 1'
#
loop_
_entity.id
_entity.type
_entity.pdbx_description
1 polymer ?
#
loop_
_entity_poly.entity_id
_entity_poly.type
_entity_poly.pdbx_seq_one_letter_code
_entity_poly.pdbx_strand_id
1 'polypeptide(L)'
;VNGDSKPLVNGQANGVNGVNGVNGHASGRPKHTPQPISGVQPLQLNQDTAADLHLLTPDEAKLCEIIRLQPKPYLMIKEQILKEALKTNGTLKKKQAKEICRLDSQKG
;
A
#
# COMPACT_ATOMS: atom_id res chain seq x y z
N VAL A 1 -6.37 -47.73 30.05
CA VAL A 1 -6.68 -46.51 30.83
C VAL A 1 -5.84 -45.36 30.27
N ASN A 2 -6.55 -44.39 29.65
CA ASN A 2 -6.22 -43.02 29.19
C ASN A 2 -4.73 -42.60 29.08
N GLY A 3 -4.21 -42.06 27.97
CA GLY A 3 -4.87 -41.35 26.85
C GLY A 3 -4.39 -39.90 26.83
N ASP A 4 -3.22 -39.64 26.25
CA ASP A 4 -2.60 -38.32 26.08
C ASP A 4 -3.03 -37.73 24.73
N SER A 5 -3.67 -36.56 24.73
CA SER A 5 -3.88 -35.70 23.56
C SER A 5 -4.48 -34.36 24.01
N LYS A 6 -3.64 -33.34 24.16
CA LYS A 6 -4.09 -31.95 24.34
C LYS A 6 -4.31 -31.31 22.96
N PRO A 7 -5.48 -30.73 22.67
CA PRO A 7 -5.90 -30.40 21.32
C PRO A 7 -5.20 -29.16 20.74
N LEU A 8 -4.85 -29.28 19.46
CA LEU A 8 -4.49 -28.21 18.53
C LEU A 8 -5.67 -27.23 18.41
N VAL A 9 -5.50 -25.96 18.79
CA VAL A 9 -6.47 -24.92 18.47
C VAL A 9 -6.10 -24.29 17.13
N ASN A 10 -6.83 -24.69 16.09
CA ASN A 10 -6.85 -24.04 14.79
C ASN A 10 -8.26 -23.50 14.54
N GLY A 11 -8.37 -22.21 14.26
CA GLY A 11 -9.55 -21.63 13.62
C GLY A 11 -10.20 -20.47 14.36
N GLN A 12 -10.06 -19.27 13.80
CA GLN A 12 -11.27 -18.49 13.56
C GLN A 12 -11.14 -17.72 12.24
N ALA A 13 -11.98 -18.13 11.30
CA ALA A 13 -12.16 -17.53 10.00
C ALA A 13 -12.78 -16.13 10.12
N ASN A 14 -12.39 -15.22 9.24
CA ASN A 14 -13.30 -14.21 8.72
C ASN A 14 -12.94 -13.92 7.27
N GLY A 15 -13.40 -14.82 6.40
CA GLY A 15 -13.46 -14.57 4.96
C GLY A 15 -14.90 -14.28 4.59
N VAL A 16 -15.24 -13.01 4.40
CA VAL A 16 -16.35 -12.58 3.53
C VAL A 16 -16.08 -11.15 3.05
N ASN A 17 -15.71 -11.01 1.79
CA ASN A 17 -16.11 -9.90 0.94
C ASN A 17 -16.04 -10.38 -0.51
N GLY A 18 -17.15 -10.96 -0.99
CA GLY A 18 -17.47 -11.00 -2.42
C GLY A 18 -17.78 -9.58 -2.90
N VAL A 19 -17.91 -9.27 -4.19
CA VAL A 19 -17.86 -10.02 -5.44
C VAL A 19 -17.74 -8.93 -6.52
N ASN A 20 -16.83 -9.10 -7.49
CA ASN A 20 -17.13 -8.87 -8.90
C ASN A 20 -15.96 -9.37 -9.75
N GLY A 21 -16.18 -10.51 -10.41
CA GLY A 21 -15.32 -10.97 -11.49
C GLY A 21 -15.70 -10.28 -12.79
N VAL A 22 -14.70 -10.02 -13.65
CA VAL A 22 -14.62 -10.61 -14.99
C VAL A 22 -13.16 -10.53 -15.50
N ASN A 23 -12.64 -11.70 -15.88
CA ASN A 23 -11.67 -12.01 -16.92
C ASN A 23 -10.23 -11.47 -16.88
N GLY A 24 -9.32 -12.40 -16.55
CA GLY A 24 -8.19 -12.72 -17.45
C GLY A 24 -6.78 -12.36 -16.95
N HIS A 25 -5.99 -13.39 -16.64
CA HIS A 25 -4.52 -13.35 -16.60
C HIS A 25 -3.87 -12.38 -15.58
N ALA A 26 -3.95 -12.69 -14.29
CA ALA A 26 -3.07 -12.05 -13.31
C ALA A 26 -2.17 -13.11 -12.65
N SER A 27 -0.97 -13.28 -13.22
CA SER A 27 0.18 -13.86 -12.53
C SER A 27 0.21 -13.29 -11.11
N GLY A 28 0.15 -14.16 -10.10
CA GLY A 28 -0.06 -13.78 -8.70
C GLY A 28 0.91 -12.71 -8.23
N ARG A 29 0.52 -11.44 -8.34
CA ARG A 29 1.21 -10.36 -7.64
C ARG A 29 0.88 -10.54 -6.17
N PRO A 30 1.87 -10.72 -5.29
CA PRO A 30 1.62 -10.75 -3.86
C PRO A 30 0.93 -9.44 -3.49
N LYS A 31 -0.29 -9.54 -2.95
CA LYS A 31 -1.04 -8.41 -2.43
C LYS A 31 -0.26 -7.89 -1.22
N HIS A 32 0.55 -6.85 -1.43
CA HIS A 32 1.30 -6.22 -0.36
C HIS A 32 0.32 -5.40 0.48
N THR A 33 -0.10 -5.93 1.63
CA THR A 33 -0.87 -5.16 2.61
C THR A 33 0.11 -4.32 3.42
N PRO A 34 0.10 -2.98 3.29
CA PRO A 34 0.95 -2.12 4.09
C PRO A 34 0.65 -2.35 5.59
N GLN A 35 1.70 -2.56 6.38
CA GLN A 35 1.59 -2.74 7.82
C GLN A 35 1.64 -1.36 8.51
N PRO A 36 0.76 -1.09 9.49
CA PRO A 36 0.78 0.17 10.22
C PRO A 36 2.09 0.36 10.99
N ILE A 37 2.56 1.60 11.08
CA ILE A 37 3.75 1.94 11.87
C ILE A 37 3.39 1.86 13.35
N SER A 38 4.06 0.97 14.10
CA SER A 38 3.82 0.79 15.54
C SER A 38 3.97 2.12 16.30
N GLY A 39 2.94 2.49 17.06
CA GLY A 39 2.94 3.69 17.91
C GLY A 39 2.58 5.00 17.20
N VAL A 40 2.21 4.96 15.92
CA VAL A 40 1.83 6.16 15.14
C VAL A 40 0.39 6.02 14.67
N GLN A 41 -0.47 7.01 14.94
CA GLN A 41 -1.82 7.02 14.38
C GLN A 41 -1.76 7.28 12.86
N PRO A 42 -2.49 6.49 12.05
CA PRO A 42 -2.63 6.73 10.62
C PRO A 42 -3.15 8.13 10.35
N LEU A 43 -2.69 8.73 9.25
CA LEU A 43 -3.23 10.00 8.78
C LEU A 43 -4.65 9.77 8.27
N GLN A 44 -5.64 10.50 8.80
CA GLN A 44 -7.00 10.46 8.26
C GLN A 44 -7.04 11.26 6.96
N LEU A 45 -7.21 10.56 5.82
CA LEU A 45 -7.42 11.17 4.53
C LEU A 45 -8.92 11.30 4.26
N ASN A 46 -9.46 12.50 4.43
CA ASN A 46 -10.85 12.81 4.08
C ASN A 46 -10.92 13.58 2.76
N GLN A 47 -12.02 13.43 2.02
CA GLN A 47 -12.25 14.08 0.73
C GLN A 47 -12.19 15.62 0.80
N ASP A 48 -12.48 16.19 1.97
CA ASP A 48 -12.37 17.63 2.27
C ASP A 48 -10.91 18.08 2.50
N THR A 49 -10.12 17.22 3.15
CA THR A 49 -8.73 17.50 3.54
C THR A 49 -7.71 17.15 2.46
N ALA A 50 -8.11 16.35 1.48
CA ALA A 50 -7.24 15.74 0.49
C ALA A 50 -7.87 15.88 -0.91
N ALA A 51 -7.62 17.02 -1.56
CA ALA A 51 -7.82 17.15 -2.99
C ALA A 51 -7.07 16.01 -3.69
N ASP A 52 -7.67 15.43 -4.73
CA ASP A 52 -7.12 14.30 -5.50
C ASP A 52 -7.26 12.90 -4.87
N LEU A 53 -7.93 12.74 -3.72
CA LEU A 53 -8.22 11.41 -3.14
C LEU A 53 -8.91 10.47 -4.16
N HIS A 54 -9.81 11.01 -4.98
CA HIS A 54 -10.52 10.24 -6.01
C HIS A 54 -9.61 9.69 -7.12
N LEU A 55 -8.40 10.23 -7.28
CA LEU A 55 -7.41 9.74 -8.25
C LEU A 55 -6.62 8.54 -7.71
N LEU A 56 -6.73 8.24 -6.41
CA LEU A 56 -6.10 7.11 -5.76
C LEU A 56 -7.03 5.90 -5.78
N THR A 57 -6.46 4.73 -6.02
CA THR A 57 -7.16 3.47 -5.74
C THR A 57 -7.31 3.26 -4.22
N PRO A 58 -8.27 2.45 -3.76
CA PRO A 58 -8.45 2.19 -2.32
C PRO A 58 -7.19 1.65 -1.62
N ASP A 59 -6.40 0.83 -2.34
CA ASP A 59 -5.13 0.30 -1.83
C ASP A 59 -4.07 1.40 -1.66
N GLU A 60 -4.02 2.37 -2.59
CA GLU A 60 -3.12 3.51 -2.52
C GLU A 60 -3.53 4.52 -1.45
N ALA A 61 -4.82 4.76 -1.28
CA ALA A 61 -5.35 5.59 -0.20
C ALA A 61 -4.93 5.02 1.17
N LYS A 62 -5.14 3.72 1.40
CA LYS A 62 -4.71 3.03 2.61
C LYS A 62 -3.20 3.10 2.83
N LEU A 63 -2.41 2.98 1.76
CA LEU A 63 -0.97 3.16 1.84
C LEU A 63 -0.62 4.58 2.33
N CYS A 64 -1.23 5.60 1.74
CA CYS A 64 -1.04 7.01 2.11
C CYS A 64 -1.37 7.28 3.59
N GLU A 65 -2.45 6.70 4.12
CA GLU A 65 -2.82 6.79 5.53
C GLU A 65 -1.73 6.22 6.45
N ILE A 66 -1.22 5.04 6.09
CA ILE A 66 -0.22 4.30 6.88
C ILE A 66 1.15 5.00 6.87
N ILE A 67 1.58 5.51 5.71
CA ILE A 67 2.87 6.20 5.56
C ILE A 67 2.77 7.71 5.87
N ARG A 68 1.57 8.20 6.20
CA ARG A 68 1.25 9.61 6.50
C ARG A 68 1.63 10.57 5.37
N LEU A 69 1.30 10.21 4.14
CA LEU A 69 1.55 11.01 2.95
C LEU A 69 0.23 11.54 2.38
N GLN A 70 0.17 12.83 2.05
CA GLN A 70 -0.99 13.42 1.39
C GLN A 70 -1.09 12.97 -0.09
N PRO A 71 -2.26 12.99 -0.74
CA PRO A 71 -2.42 12.51 -2.12
C PRO A 71 -1.55 13.29 -3.10
N LYS A 72 -1.48 14.62 -2.94
CA LYS A 72 -0.71 15.50 -3.80
C LYS A 72 0.80 15.12 -3.84
N PRO A 73 1.54 15.05 -2.72
CA PRO A 73 2.93 14.60 -2.75
C PRO A 73 3.07 13.12 -3.15
N TYR A 74 2.12 12.25 -2.82
CA TYR A 74 2.13 10.86 -3.30
C TYR A 74 2.12 10.80 -4.84
N LEU A 75 1.22 11.54 -5.49
CA LEU A 75 1.11 11.59 -6.95
C LEU A 75 2.38 12.17 -7.59
N MET A 76 2.96 13.22 -7.00
CA MET A 76 4.22 13.80 -7.46
C MET A 76 5.38 12.78 -7.40
N ILE A 77 5.53 12.08 -6.27
CA ILE A 77 6.55 11.04 -6.11
C ILE A 77 6.32 9.89 -7.10
N LYS A 78 5.06 9.45 -7.27
CA LYS A 78 4.69 8.39 -8.21
C LYS A 78 5.05 8.75 -9.65
N GLU A 79 4.76 9.97 -10.08
CA GLU A 79 5.13 10.48 -11.40
C GLU A 79 6.65 10.47 -11.58
N GLN A 80 7.41 10.96 -10.59
CA GLN A 80 8.87 11.02 -10.66
C GLN A 80 9.53 9.63 -10.70
N ILE A 81 9.02 8.69 -9.90
CA ILE A 81 9.45 7.28 -9.94
C ILE A 81 9.19 6.68 -11.32
N LEU A 82 8.01 6.89 -11.89
CA LEU A 82 7.64 6.36 -13.20
C LEU A 82 8.50 6.98 -14.30
N LYS A 83 8.68 8.30 -14.27
CA LYS A 83 9.52 9.04 -15.21
C LYS A 83 10.96 8.54 -15.20
N GLU A 84 11.53 8.29 -14.03
CA GLU A 84 12.89 7.76 -13.92
C GLU A 84 12.96 6.32 -14.42
N ALA A 85 11.99 5.46 -14.06
CA ALA A 85 11.94 4.09 -14.56
C ALA A 85 11.83 4.03 -16.09
N LEU A 86 11.08 4.95 -16.72
CA LEU A 86 10.98 5.03 -18.18
C LEU A 86 12.31 5.37 -18.85
N LYS A 87 13.15 6.22 -18.24
CA LYS A 87 14.49 6.56 -18.76
C LYS A 87 15.46 5.38 -18.71
N THR A 88 15.25 4.46 -17.77
CA THR A 88 16.13 3.32 -17.48
C THR A 88 15.54 2.00 -17.99
N ASN A 89 14.71 2.06 -19.04
CA ASN A 89 14.06 0.91 -19.66
C ASN A 89 13.29 0.02 -18.66
N GLY A 90 12.57 0.65 -17.73
CA GLY A 90 11.77 -0.01 -16.70
C GLY A 90 12.53 -0.44 -15.45
N THR A 91 13.80 -0.05 -15.28
CA THR A 91 14.64 -0.50 -14.15
C THR A 91 14.90 0.60 -13.14
N LEU A 92 14.52 0.44 -11.87
CA LEU A 92 14.79 1.45 -10.84
C LEU A 92 15.42 0.80 -9.61
N LYS A 93 16.62 1.25 -9.22
CA LYS A 93 17.29 0.74 -8.02
C LYS A 93 16.65 1.33 -6.77
N LYS A 94 16.57 0.54 -5.69
CA LYS A 94 16.07 0.99 -4.37
C LYS A 94 16.75 2.27 -3.88
N LYS A 95 18.05 2.45 -4.16
CA LYS A 95 18.79 3.68 -3.82
C LYS A 95 18.21 4.90 -4.55
N GLN A 96 17.96 4.80 -5.86
CA GLN A 96 17.39 5.89 -6.65
C GLN A 96 15.97 6.22 -6.21
N ALA A 97 15.13 5.21 -6.00
CA ALA A 97 13.77 5.41 -5.49
C ALA A 97 13.76 6.15 -4.14
N LYS A 98 14.66 5.78 -3.22
CA LYS A 98 14.80 6.48 -1.93
C LYS A 98 15.17 7.96 -2.09
N GLU A 99 16.07 8.29 -3.03
CA GLU A 99 16.47 9.67 -3.27
C GLU A 99 15.32 10.49 -3.87
N ILE A 100 14.54 9.90 -4.80
CA ILE A 100 13.32 10.53 -5.35
C ILE A 100 12.32 10.84 -4.24
N CYS A 101 12.06 9.88 -3.33
CA CYS A 101 11.10 10.08 -2.23
C CYS A 101 11.57 11.12 -1.19
N ARG A 102 12.88 11.27 -0.98
CA ARG A 102 13.44 12.18 0.03
C ARG A 102 13.34 13.65 -0.36
N LEU A 103 13.51 13.96 -1.64
CA LEU A 103 13.52 15.35 -2.12
C LEU A 103 12.17 16.04 -1.93
N ASP A 104 11.09 15.28 -1.91
CA ASP A 104 9.73 15.84 -1.80
C ASP A 104 9.25 15.99 -0.34
N SER A 105 9.84 15.24 0.61
CA SER A 105 9.53 15.36 2.05
C SER A 105 9.96 16.71 2.66
N GLN A 106 10.74 17.52 1.94
CA GLN A 106 11.28 18.80 2.40
C GLN A 106 10.33 19.99 2.13
N LYS A 107 9.13 19.74 1.60
CA LYS A 107 8.08 20.74 1.37
C LYS A 107 6.80 20.31 2.11
N GLY A 108 6.88 20.27 3.44
CA GLY A 108 5.74 20.06 4.33
C GLY A 108 5.58 21.29 5.21
#